data_AF-A0AA97HQX0-F1
#
_entry.id   AF-A0AA97HQX0-F1
#
_cell.length_a   1.000
_cell.length_b   1.000
_cell.length_c   1.000
_cell.angle_alpha   90.00
_cell.angle_beta   90.00
_cell.angle_gamma   90.00
#
_symmetry.space_group_name_H-M   'P 1'
#
loop_
_entity.id
_entity.type
_entity.pdbx_description
1 polymer ?
#
loop_
_entity_poly.entity_id
_entity_poly.type
_entity_poly.pdbx_seq_one_letter_code
_entity_poly.pdbx_strand_id
1 'polypeptide(L)'
;MKPLMILLALSFTGLCKAQTISSDDTLHFGAGALISATTYTLVYTTTKNKKKAFWYSLGAATLAGLAKEVYDSGKDNNRFDTGEWGATALGGLTASVTINLFVGKNKKRKNKTAQILY
;
A
#
# COMPACT_ATOMS: atom_id res chain seq x y z
N MET A 1 -23.83 -4.36 10.43
CA MET A 1 -22.67 -4.52 9.50
C MET A 1 -21.35 -4.06 10.09
N LYS A 2 -21.26 -2.86 10.70
CA LYS A 2 -20.01 -2.32 11.29
C LYS A 2 -19.34 -3.19 12.37
N PRO A 3 -20.04 -3.77 13.37
CA PRO A 3 -19.37 -4.56 14.42
C PRO A 3 -18.85 -5.91 13.90
N LEU A 4 -19.53 -6.51 12.92
CA LEU A 4 -19.11 -7.77 12.28
C LEU A 4 -17.79 -7.60 11.51
N MET A 5 -17.61 -6.48 10.80
CA MET A 5 -16.33 -6.18 10.13
C MET A 5 -15.17 -6.00 11.12
N ILE A 6 -15.44 -5.40 12.29
CA ILE A 6 -14.41 -5.18 13.32
C ILE A 6 -14.01 -6.51 13.96
N LEU A 7 -14.98 -7.37 14.29
CA LEU A 7 -14.73 -8.73 14.77
C LEU A 7 -13.94 -9.57 13.77
N LEU A 8 -14.29 -9.47 12.49
CA LEU A 8 -13.55 -10.14 11.42
C LEU A 8 -12.10 -9.63 11.34
N ALA A 9 -11.88 -8.31 11.37
CA ALA A 9 -10.53 -7.74 11.34
C ALA A 9 -9.67 -8.16 12.56
N LEU A 10 -10.28 -8.23 13.76
CA LEU A 10 -9.61 -8.67 14.99
C LEU A 10 -9.22 -10.16 14.93
N SER A 11 -10.01 -11.00 14.26
CA SER A 11 -9.72 -12.44 14.15
C SER A 11 -8.43 -12.77 13.39
N PHE A 12 -7.93 -11.85 12.54
CA PHE A 12 -6.67 -12.02 11.82
C PHE A 12 -5.42 -11.66 12.63
N THR A 13 -5.56 -11.04 13.82
CA THR A 13 -4.40 -10.63 14.64
C THR A 13 -3.59 -11.80 15.17
N GLY A 14 -4.21 -12.97 15.37
CA GLY A 14 -3.53 -14.20 15.82
C GLY A 14 -2.66 -14.89 14.75
N LEU A 15 -2.72 -14.45 13.50
CA LEU A 15 -1.90 -14.98 12.39
C LEU A 15 -0.58 -14.21 12.22
N CYS A 16 -0.34 -13.19 13.04
CA CYS A 16 0.85 -12.34 12.93
C CYS A 16 2.10 -13.06 13.46
N LYS A 17 2.85 -13.69 12.56
CA LYS A 17 4.21 -14.21 12.82
C LYS A 17 5.20 -13.04 12.83
N ALA A 18 5.26 -12.29 13.92
CA ALA A 18 6.15 -11.12 14.07
C ALA A 18 7.66 -11.47 14.22
N GLN A 19 8.05 -12.73 14.05
CA GLN A 19 9.42 -13.18 14.29
C GLN A 19 10.30 -12.89 13.06
N THR A 20 11.24 -11.96 13.26
CA THR A 20 12.37 -11.60 12.39
C THR A 20 12.03 -11.24 10.95
N ILE A 21 11.72 -9.96 10.72
CA ILE A 21 11.88 -9.33 9.39
C ILE A 21 13.36 -9.42 9.02
N SER A 22 13.68 -10.10 7.92
CA SER A 22 15.05 -10.09 7.41
C SER A 22 15.40 -8.68 6.89
N SER A 23 16.69 -8.36 6.79
CA SER A 23 17.12 -7.10 6.17
C SER A 23 16.63 -6.99 4.73
N ASP A 24 16.45 -8.12 4.04
CA ASP A 24 15.94 -8.19 2.68
C ASP A 24 14.44 -7.85 2.63
N ASP A 25 13.64 -8.44 3.52
CA ASP A 25 12.20 -8.15 3.63
C ASP A 25 11.92 -6.66 3.87
N THR A 26 12.81 -5.98 4.60
CA THR A 26 12.72 -4.53 4.83
C THR A 26 12.92 -3.74 3.53
N LEU A 27 13.84 -4.18 2.67
CA LEU A 27 14.09 -3.56 1.37
C LEU A 27 12.90 -3.76 0.44
N HIS A 28 12.33 -4.96 0.40
CA HIS A 28 11.12 -5.27 -0.37
C HIS A 28 9.92 -4.44 0.10
N PHE A 29 9.73 -4.32 1.41
CA PHE A 29 8.74 -3.42 1.98
C PHE A 29 8.97 -1.97 1.57
N GLY A 30 10.20 -1.46 1.68
CA GLY A 30 10.56 -0.11 1.25
C GLY A 30 10.32 0.13 -0.24
N ALA A 31 10.69 -0.82 -1.09
CA ALA A 31 10.47 -0.78 -2.53
C ALA A 31 8.97 -0.71 -2.85
N GLY A 32 8.16 -1.56 -2.21
CA GLY A 32 6.70 -1.52 -2.33
C GLY A 32 6.13 -0.16 -1.94
N ALA A 33 6.58 0.40 -0.82
CA ALA A 33 6.16 1.72 -0.37
C ALA A 33 6.50 2.83 -1.37
N LEU A 34 7.71 2.83 -1.93
CA LEU A 34 8.17 3.81 -2.92
C LEU A 34 7.41 3.73 -4.25
N ILE A 35 7.23 2.51 -4.78
CA ILE A 35 6.46 2.26 -6.02
C ILE A 35 5.04 2.77 -5.84
N SER A 36 4.43 2.44 -4.71
CA SER A 36 3.05 2.82 -4.42
C SER A 36 2.90 4.33 -4.21
N ALA A 37 3.82 4.97 -3.48
CA ALA A 37 3.80 6.42 -3.28
C ALA A 37 3.94 7.20 -4.59
N THR A 38 4.85 6.77 -5.46
CA THR A 38 5.08 7.36 -6.78
C THR A 38 3.84 7.19 -7.66
N THR A 39 3.32 5.97 -7.76
CA THR A 39 2.13 5.66 -8.55
C THR A 39 0.90 6.42 -8.04
N TYR A 40 0.70 6.47 -6.72
CA TYR A 40 -0.41 7.19 -6.11
C TYR A 40 -0.35 8.66 -6.51
N THR A 41 0.83 9.27 -6.37
CA THR A 41 1.05 10.68 -6.68
C THR A 41 0.72 10.97 -8.14
N LEU A 42 1.28 10.19 -9.07
CA LEU A 42 1.04 10.36 -10.51
C LEU A 42 -0.44 10.20 -10.88
N VAL A 43 -1.08 9.12 -10.43
CA VAL A 43 -2.49 8.87 -10.74
C VAL A 43 -3.38 9.93 -10.10
N TYR A 44 -3.09 10.35 -8.87
CA TYR A 44 -3.86 11.40 -8.20
C TYR A 44 -3.66 12.76 -8.87
N THR A 45 -2.44 13.11 -9.29
CA THR A 45 -2.19 14.40 -9.95
C THR A 45 -2.91 14.50 -11.29
N THR A 46 -3.00 13.39 -12.03
CA THR A 46 -3.66 13.33 -13.35
C THR A 46 -5.17 13.19 -13.25
N THR A 47 -5.66 12.27 -12.42
CA THR A 47 -7.10 11.94 -12.37
C THR A 47 -7.88 12.73 -11.31
N LYS A 48 -7.18 13.32 -10.34
CA LYS A 48 -7.74 13.90 -9.10
C LYS A 48 -8.65 12.95 -8.31
N ASN A 49 -8.60 11.65 -8.60
CA ASN A 49 -9.48 10.64 -8.01
C ASN A 49 -8.70 9.76 -7.02
N LYS A 50 -9.01 9.91 -5.73
CA LYS A 50 -8.39 9.16 -4.64
C LYS A 50 -8.57 7.64 -4.74
N LYS A 51 -9.76 7.18 -5.15
CA LYS A 51 -10.05 5.73 -5.26
C LYS A 51 -9.21 5.11 -6.37
N LYS A 52 -9.14 5.78 -7.53
CA LYS A 52 -8.27 5.32 -8.63
C LYS A 52 -6.81 5.32 -8.22
N ALA A 53 -6.33 6.42 -7.63
CA ALA A 53 -4.96 6.50 -7.14
C ALA A 53 -4.60 5.39 -6.15
N PHE A 54 -5.49 5.10 -5.19
CA PHE A 54 -5.30 4.02 -4.23
C PHE A 54 -5.18 2.64 -4.89
N TRP A 55 -6.16 2.26 -5.72
CA TRP A 55 -6.15 0.91 -6.30
C TRP A 55 -5.02 0.71 -7.32
N TYR A 56 -4.68 1.74 -8.08
CA TYR A 56 -3.57 1.67 -9.05
C TYR A 56 -2.21 1.58 -8.34
N SER A 57 -2.02 2.33 -7.25
CA SER A 57 -0.76 2.29 -6.49
C SER A 57 -0.57 1.00 -5.72
N LEU A 58 -1.64 0.46 -5.11
CA LEU A 58 -1.60 -0.86 -4.49
C LEU A 58 -1.32 -1.95 -5.53
N GLY A 59 -2.08 -1.94 -6.63
CA GLY A 59 -1.91 -2.90 -7.72
C GLY A 59 -0.50 -2.86 -8.34
N ALA A 60 0.05 -1.67 -8.58
CA ALA A 60 1.39 -1.51 -9.14
C ALA A 60 2.47 -2.11 -8.23
N ALA A 61 2.41 -1.86 -6.91
CA ALA A 61 3.38 -2.43 -5.97
C ALA A 61 3.27 -3.96 -5.88
N THR A 62 2.05 -4.50 -5.78
CA THR A 62 1.82 -5.96 -5.72
C THR A 62 2.25 -6.66 -7.01
N LEU A 63 1.95 -6.08 -8.18
CA LEU A 63 2.35 -6.63 -9.48
C LEU A 63 3.85 -6.53 -9.70
N ALA A 64 4.50 -5.44 -9.27
CA ALA A 64 5.95 -5.31 -9.35
C ALA A 64 6.67 -6.36 -8.50
N GLY A 65 6.21 -6.58 -7.26
CA GLY A 65 6.74 -7.66 -6.42
C GLY A 65 6.52 -9.03 -7.06
N LEU A 66 5.31 -9.30 -7.56
CA LEU A 66 4.99 -10.59 -8.20
C LEU A 66 5.86 -10.83 -9.44
N ALA A 67 6.03 -9.81 -10.27
CA ALA A 67 6.85 -9.90 -11.48
C ALA A 67 8.31 -10.20 -11.17
N LYS A 68 8.87 -9.61 -10.10
CA LYS A 68 10.23 -9.90 -9.65
C LYS A 68 10.37 -11.36 -9.20
N GLU A 69 9.46 -11.84 -8.34
CA GLU A 69 9.49 -13.23 -7.87
C GLU A 69 9.34 -14.24 -9.01
N VAL A 70 8.41 -13.99 -9.95
CA VAL A 70 8.22 -14.86 -11.12
C VAL A 70 9.47 -14.88 -12.00
N TYR A 71 10.11 -13.72 -12.21
CA TYR A 71 11.33 -13.62 -12.99
C TYR A 71 12.51 -14.33 -12.34
N ASP A 72 12.68 -14.17 -11.02
CA ASP A 72 13.78 -14.79 -10.29
C ASP A 72 13.56 -16.30 -10.09
N SER A 73 12.32 -16.77 -10.01
CA SER A 73 11.97 -18.21 -10.01
C SER A 73 12.34 -18.95 -11.30
N GLY A 74 12.56 -18.21 -12.40
CA GLY A 74 12.99 -18.77 -13.68
C GLY A 74 14.50 -18.97 -13.80
N LYS A 75 15.29 -18.55 -12.81
CA LYS A 75 16.76 -18.73 -12.78
C LYS A 75 17.14 -19.94 -11.96
N ASP A 76 18.15 -20.67 -12.41
CA ASP A 76 18.68 -21.84 -11.69
C ASP A 76 19.01 -21.47 -10.23
N ASN A 77 18.46 -22.26 -9.30
CA ASN A 77 18.66 -22.17 -7.85
C ASN A 77 17.90 -21.05 -7.08
N ASN A 78 17.04 -20.26 -7.73
CA ASN A 78 16.13 -19.34 -7.04
C ASN A 78 14.69 -19.88 -7.03
N ARG A 79 14.04 -19.83 -5.87
CA ARG A 79 12.64 -20.22 -5.68
C ARG A 79 11.79 -18.98 -5.47
N PHE A 80 10.51 -19.08 -5.83
CA PHE A 80 9.53 -18.04 -5.56
C PHE A 80 9.45 -17.76 -4.05
N ASP A 81 9.86 -16.57 -3.60
CA ASP A 81 9.75 -16.21 -2.20
C ASP A 81 8.44 -15.43 -1.95
N THR A 82 7.45 -16.17 -1.44
CA THR A 82 6.15 -15.58 -1.05
C THR A 82 6.29 -14.48 0.01
N GLY A 83 7.36 -14.49 0.82
CA GLY A 83 7.67 -13.51 1.84
C GLY A 83 8.07 -12.17 1.25
N GLU A 84 8.99 -12.17 0.29
CA GLU A 84 9.46 -10.96 -0.42
C GLU A 84 8.32 -10.26 -1.20
N TRP A 85 7.49 -11.07 -1.88
CA TRP A 85 6.28 -10.57 -2.53
C TRP A 85 5.30 -9.96 -1.52
N GLY A 86 5.06 -10.67 -0.41
CA GLY A 86 4.20 -10.22 0.67
C GLY A 86 4.69 -8.90 1.29
N ALA A 87 5.98 -8.79 1.56
CA ALA A 87 6.62 -7.59 2.09
C ALA A 87 6.44 -6.40 1.15
N THR A 88 6.65 -6.60 -0.16
CA THR A 88 6.42 -5.58 -1.20
C THR A 88 4.96 -5.12 -1.22
N ALA A 89 4.01 -6.05 -1.18
CA ALA A 89 2.58 -5.74 -1.16
C ALA A 89 2.18 -4.97 0.12
N LEU A 90 2.71 -5.36 1.28
CA LEU A 90 2.45 -4.70 2.58
C LEU A 90 3.05 -3.29 2.63
N GLY A 91 4.25 -3.11 2.09
CA GLY A 91 4.86 -1.79 1.94
C GLY A 91 4.02 -0.87 1.05
N GLY A 92 3.56 -1.40 -0.09
CA GLY A 92 2.68 -0.68 -1.01
C GLY A 92 1.34 -0.30 -0.37
N LEU A 93 0.71 -1.23 0.35
CA LEU A 93 -0.52 -0.97 1.09
C LEU A 93 -0.33 0.12 2.15
N THR A 94 0.76 0.04 2.92
CA THR A 94 1.09 1.01 3.97
C THR A 94 1.21 2.42 3.41
N ALA A 95 1.97 2.61 2.33
CA ALA A 95 2.13 3.90 1.67
C ALA A 95 0.82 4.39 1.05
N SER A 96 0.10 3.52 0.33
CA SER A 96 -1.20 3.82 -0.28
C SER A 96 -2.23 4.33 0.73
N VAL A 97 -2.38 3.62 1.85
CA VAL A 97 -3.31 4.00 2.93
C VAL A 97 -2.90 5.34 3.53
N THR A 98 -1.61 5.49 3.87
CA THR A 98 -1.07 6.71 4.47
C THR A 98 -1.36 7.93 3.58
N ILE A 99 -0.97 7.88 2.31
CA ILE A 99 -1.18 9.01 1.39
C ILE A 99 -2.67 9.29 1.21
N ASN A 100 -3.51 8.26 1.04
CA ASN A 100 -4.94 8.43 0.84
C ASN A 100 -5.64 9.15 2.03
N LEU A 101 -5.18 8.88 3.25
CA LEU A 101 -5.67 9.50 4.48
C LEU A 101 -5.33 10.99 4.58
N PHE A 102 -4.18 11.42 4.05
CA PHE A 102 -3.70 12.81 4.19
C PHE A 102 -3.91 13.69 2.96
N VAL A 103 -4.00 13.11 1.75
CA VAL A 103 -4.16 13.89 0.52
C VAL A 103 -5.53 14.62 0.49
N GLY A 104 -5.60 15.84 -0.04
CA GLY A 104 -6.86 16.57 -0.24
C GLY A 104 -7.59 17.10 1.02
N LYS A 105 -7.06 16.91 2.24
CA LYS A 105 -7.65 17.47 3.47
C LYS A 105 -7.59 19.00 3.55
N ASN A 106 -6.56 19.63 2.96
CA ASN A 106 -6.40 21.09 3.00
C ASN A 106 -7.48 21.86 2.22
N LYS A 107 -8.02 21.31 1.12
CA LYS A 107 -9.05 21.99 0.32
C LYS A 107 -10.40 22.04 1.04
N LYS A 108 -10.75 20.97 1.79
CA LYS A 108 -11.97 20.95 2.63
C LYS A 108 -11.88 21.90 3.82
N ARG A 109 -10.71 22.02 4.46
CA ARG A 109 -10.50 22.93 5.60
C ARG A 109 -10.68 24.39 5.20
N LYS A 110 -10.13 24.80 4.05
CA LYS A 110 -10.25 26.18 3.53
C LYS A 110 -11.70 26.56 3.20
N ASN A 111 -12.47 25.66 2.58
CA ASN A 111 -13.88 25.89 2.28
C ASN A 111 -14.75 25.95 3.55
N LYS A 112 -14.43 25.14 4.57
CA LYS A 112 -15.15 25.15 5.85
C LYS A 112 -14.88 26.44 6.64
N THR A 113 -13.65 26.95 6.62
CA THR A 113 -13.32 28.24 7.24
C THR A 113 -13.99 29.41 6.49
N ALA A 114 -14.03 29.38 5.16
CA ALA A 114 -14.73 30.39 4.39
C ALA A 114 -16.24 30.44 4.70
N GLN A 115 -16.90 29.29 4.86
CA GLN A 115 -18.32 29.22 5.25
C GLN A 115 -18.64 29.62 6.69
N ILE A 116 -17.63 29.76 7.57
CA ILE A 116 -17.82 30.24 8.95
C ILE A 116 -17.62 31.76 9.03
N LEU A 117 -17.00 32.36 8.01
CA LEU A 117 -16.69 33.80 7.94
C LEU A 117 -17.73 34.62 7.14
N TYR A 118 -18.76 33.97 6.58
CA TYR A 118 -19.95 34.56 5.96
C TYR A 118 -21.19 34.09 6.72
#